data_AF-A0A7W0M7E8-F1
#
_entry.id   AF-A0A7W0M7E8-F1
#
_cell.length_a   1.000
_cell.length_b   1.000
_cell.length_c   1.000
_cell.angle_alpha   90.00
_cell.angle_beta   90.00
_cell.angle_gamma   90.00
#
_symmetry.space_group_name_H-M   'P 1'
#
loop_
_entity.id
_entity.type
_entity.pdbx_description
1 polymer ?
#
loop_
_entity_poly.entity_id
_entity_poly.type
_entity_poly.pdbx_seq_one_letter_code
_entity_poly.pdbx_strand_id
1 'polypeptide(L)'
;MIEHILALLIHALPIACIAWTVTHEEIFREFNEYCSHRSENCRRLLQRKFFYLFTCEFCFSFWVTAALLLVTGFKVYYADWRGYLLAFFSLPWLANAYMNIYHRLRVDIRKSKAEADQEEASAERVNK
;
A
#
# COMPACT_ATOMS: atom_id res chain seq x y z
N MET A 1 -20.62 0.23 18.61
CA MET A 1 -20.24 -0.71 17.53
C MET A 1 -19.74 0.02 16.29
N ILE A 2 -20.52 0.95 15.73
CA ILE A 2 -20.14 1.75 14.54
C ILE A 2 -18.83 2.52 14.76
N GLU A 3 -18.65 3.10 15.95
CA GLU A 3 -17.42 3.84 16.30
C GLU A 3 -16.13 3.02 16.16
N HIS A 4 -16.14 1.74 16.54
CA HIS A 4 -14.96 0.87 16.40
C HIS A 4 -14.63 0.59 14.94
N ILE A 5 -15.66 0.43 14.11
CA ILE A 5 -15.51 0.20 12.66
C ILE A 5 -14.97 1.47 12.00
N LEU A 6 -15.54 2.64 12.32
CA LEU A 6 -15.05 3.92 11.82
C LEU A 6 -13.60 4.19 12.26
N ALA A 7 -13.27 3.90 13.52
CA ALA A 7 -11.91 4.05 14.02
C ALA A 7 -10.92 3.16 13.24
N LEU A 8 -11.27 1.90 12.95
CA LEU A 8 -10.45 1.02 12.12
C LEU A 8 -10.25 1.58 10.71
N LEU A 9 -11.32 2.02 10.04
CA LEU A 9 -11.26 2.59 8.69
C LEU A 9 -10.37 3.85 8.66
N ILE A 10 -10.57 4.75 9.62
CA ILE A 10 -9.80 6.00 9.73
C ILE A 10 -8.32 5.72 9.99
N HIS A 11 -7.99 4.74 10.84
CA HIS A 11 -6.60 4.38 11.13
C HIS A 11 -5.93 3.60 9.99
N ALA A 12 -6.69 2.86 9.18
CA ALA A 12 -6.16 2.15 8.03
C ALA A 12 -5.77 3.09 6.86
N LEU A 13 -6.38 4.27 6.77
CA LEU A 13 -6.02 5.29 5.77
C LEU A 13 -4.56 5.75 5.85
N PRO A 14 -4.04 6.27 6.98
CA PRO A 14 -2.64 6.70 7.06
C PRO A 14 -1.68 5.53 6.85
N ILE A 15 -2.05 4.32 7.27
CA ILE A 15 -1.26 3.10 7.03
C ILE A 15 -1.17 2.83 5.52
N ALA A 16 -2.29 2.89 4.80
CA ALA A 16 -2.33 2.74 3.35
C ALA A 16 -1.53 3.84 2.64
N CYS A 17 -1.68 5.10 3.05
CA CYS A 17 -0.95 6.23 2.47
C CYS A 17 0.57 6.05 2.61
N ILE A 18 1.06 5.79 3.83
CA ILE A 18 2.50 5.62 4.08
C ILE A 18 3.04 4.40 3.31
N ALA A 19 2.32 3.27 3.35
CA ALA A 19 2.76 2.07 2.67
C ALA A 19 2.79 2.23 1.15
N TRP A 20 1.77 2.86 0.58
CA TRP A 20 1.73 3.17 -0.84
C TRP A 20 2.85 4.14 -1.24
N THR A 21 3.04 5.24 -0.52
CA THR A 21 4.07 6.24 -0.86
C THR A 21 5.46 5.63 -0.87
N VAL A 22 5.81 4.81 0.12
CA VAL A 22 7.14 4.19 0.18
C VAL A 22 7.33 3.16 -0.93
N THR A 23 6.29 2.43 -1.32
CA THR A 23 6.41 1.30 -2.26
C THR A 23 6.19 1.67 -3.72
N HIS A 24 5.39 2.70 -4.01
CA HIS A 24 4.94 3.03 -5.37
C HIS A 24 5.32 4.44 -5.85
N GLU A 25 5.73 5.35 -4.96
CA GLU A 25 6.07 6.71 -5.38
C GLU A 25 7.47 6.78 -5.99
N GLU A 26 7.63 7.56 -7.06
CA GLU A 26 8.88 7.64 -7.83
C GLU A 26 10.06 8.18 -7.00
N ILE A 27 9.79 8.97 -5.96
CA ILE A 27 10.80 9.48 -5.01
C ILE A 27 11.57 8.33 -4.35
N PHE A 28 10.92 7.18 -4.13
CA PHE A 28 11.52 5.99 -3.51
C PHE A 28 11.92 4.93 -4.55
N ARG A 29 11.94 5.27 -5.84
CA ARG A 29 12.22 4.29 -6.90
C ARG A 29 13.62 3.69 -6.77
N GLU A 30 14.65 4.50 -6.55
CA GLU A 30 16.04 4.00 -6.36
C GLU A 30 16.14 3.06 -5.15
N PHE A 31 15.44 3.40 -4.06
CA PHE A 31 15.38 2.56 -2.86
C PHE A 31 14.68 1.22 -3.13
N ASN A 32 13.54 1.24 -3.82
CA ASN A 32 12.80 0.04 -4.19
C ASN A 32 13.58 -0.83 -5.19
N GLU A 33 14.22 -0.25 -6.21
CA GLU A 33 15.05 -0.97 -7.17
C GLU A 33 16.27 -1.61 -6.46
N TYR A 34 16.91 -0.89 -5.55
CA TYR A 34 18.00 -1.44 -4.72
C TYR A 34 17.52 -2.63 -3.87
N CYS A 35 16.39 -2.48 -3.18
CA CYS A 35 15.81 -3.54 -2.36
C CYS A 35 15.39 -4.74 -3.20
N SER A 36 14.75 -4.52 -4.34
CA SER A 36 14.32 -5.56 -5.27
C SER A 36 15.50 -6.37 -5.79
N HIS A 37 16.54 -5.68 -6.30
CA HIS A 37 17.77 -6.32 -6.78
C HIS A 37 18.46 -7.13 -5.69
N ARG A 38 18.50 -6.64 -4.46
CA ARG A 38 19.03 -7.40 -3.31
C ARG A 38 18.14 -8.57 -2.92
N SER A 39 16.82 -8.44 -3.02
CA SER A 39 15.88 -9.52 -2.72
C SER A 39 16.05 -10.71 -3.68
N GLU A 40 16.38 -10.44 -4.94
CA GLU A 40 16.58 -11.45 -5.98
C GLU A 40 17.97 -12.08 -5.93
N ASN A 41 19.02 -11.29 -5.70
CA ASN A 41 20.41 -11.72 -5.82
C ASN A 41 21.07 -12.19 -4.51
N CYS A 42 20.42 -12.05 -3.35
CA CYS A 42 21.01 -12.51 -2.08
C CYS A 42 20.99 -14.04 -1.94
N ARG A 43 22.11 -14.62 -1.49
CA ARG A 43 22.25 -16.07 -1.24
C ARG A 43 21.49 -16.56 0.00
N ARG A 44 21.23 -15.68 0.98
CA ARG A 44 20.59 -16.03 2.25
C ARG A 44 19.09 -15.73 2.23
N LEU A 45 18.26 -16.72 2.54
CA LEU A 45 16.79 -16.58 2.56
C LEU A 45 16.29 -15.44 3.45
N LEU A 46 16.93 -15.22 4.60
CA LEU A 46 16.57 -14.14 5.53
C LEU A 46 16.81 -12.75 4.93
N GLN A 47 17.92 -12.57 4.22
CA GLN A 47 18.21 -11.30 3.53
C GLN A 47 17.21 -11.05 2.41
N ARG A 48 16.87 -12.08 1.63
CA ARG A 48 15.84 -11.97 0.57
C ARG A 48 14.50 -11.51 1.15
N LYS A 49 14.03 -12.13 2.25
CA LYS A 49 12.77 -11.76 2.91
C LYS A 49 12.80 -10.36 3.52
N PHE A 50 13.93 -9.95 4.10
CA PHE A 50 14.08 -8.61 4.68
C PHE A 50 13.97 -7.52 3.61
N PHE A 51 14.64 -7.67 2.46
CA PHE A 51 14.52 -6.69 1.38
C PHE A 51 13.16 -6.75 0.69
N TYR A 52 12.59 -7.94 0.52
CA TYR A 52 11.24 -8.11 -0.03
C TYR A 52 10.16 -7.41 0.80
N LEU A 53 10.39 -7.28 2.11
CA LEU A 53 9.49 -6.60 3.02
C LEU A 53 9.27 -5.13 2.66
N PHE A 54 10.30 -4.46 2.15
CA PHE A 54 10.24 -3.06 1.76
C PHE A 54 9.67 -2.86 0.35
N THR A 55 9.65 -3.90 -0.48
CA THR A 55 9.08 -3.86 -1.83
C THR A 55 7.62 -4.30 -1.89
N CYS A 56 7.12 -4.95 -0.83
CA CYS A 56 5.73 -5.43 -0.76
C CYS A 56 4.88 -4.50 0.10
N GLU A 57 3.89 -3.84 -0.50
CA GLU A 57 2.98 -2.92 0.19
C GLU A 57 2.25 -3.55 1.37
N PHE A 58 1.81 -4.81 1.21
CA PHE A 58 1.11 -5.53 2.28
C PHE A 58 2.05 -5.86 3.42
N CYS A 59 3.25 -6.38 3.14
CA CYS A 59 4.23 -6.70 4.19
C CYS A 59 4.68 -5.44 4.94
N PHE A 60 4.95 -4.35 4.22
CA PHE A 60 5.35 -3.09 4.82
C PHE A 60 4.23 -2.49 5.69
N SER A 61 2.97 -2.65 5.30
CA SER A 61 1.82 -2.16 6.09
C SER A 61 1.73 -2.76 7.51
N PHE A 62 2.25 -3.98 7.75
CA PHE A 62 2.36 -4.54 9.10
C PHE A 62 3.33 -3.74 9.99
N TRP A 63 4.43 -3.26 9.44
CA TRP A 63 5.42 -2.48 10.19
C TRP A 63 4.93 -1.08 10.46
N VAL A 64 4.29 -0.47 9.46
CA VAL A 64 3.63 0.83 9.65
C VAL A 64 2.53 0.70 10.71
N THR A 65 1.75 -0.38 10.69
CA THR A 65 0.74 -0.67 11.71
C THR A 65 1.37 -0.84 13.09
N ALA A 66 2.44 -1.63 13.22
CA ALA A 66 3.14 -1.81 14.49
C ALA A 66 3.64 -0.46 15.05
N ALA A 67 4.29 0.35 14.22
CA ALA A 67 4.77 1.67 14.59
C ALA A 67 3.61 2.58 15.01
N LEU A 68 2.51 2.58 14.26
CA LEU A 68 1.33 3.39 14.58
C LEU A 68 0.71 2.94 15.91
N LEU A 69 0.52 1.64 16.13
CA LEU A 69 -0.03 1.12 17.38
C LEU A 69 0.86 1.44 18.60
N LEU A 70 2.18 1.43 18.42
CA LEU A 70 3.13 1.84 19.46
C LEU A 70 3.02 3.33 19.80
N VAL A 71 2.82 4.19 18.79
CA VAL A 71 2.74 5.65 18.98
C VAL A 71 1.38 6.08 19.52
N THR A 72 0.29 5.56 18.95
CA THR A 72 -1.08 6.00 19.29
C THR A 72 -1.67 5.22 20.46
N GLY A 73 -1.11 4.05 20.78
CA GLY A 73 -1.68 3.15 21.77
C GLY A 73 -3.06 2.62 21.38
N PHE A 74 -3.44 2.67 20.10
CA PHE A 74 -4.77 2.33 19.61
C PHE A 74 -5.14 0.85 19.87
N LYS A 75 -6.34 0.62 20.42
CA LYS A 75 -6.89 -0.71 20.70
C LYS A 75 -8.31 -0.80 20.16
N VAL A 76 -8.69 -1.96 19.64
CA VAL A 76 -10.00 -2.18 19.02
C VAL A 76 -10.77 -3.21 19.83
N TYR A 77 -12.05 -2.93 20.10
CA TYR A 77 -13.03 -3.73 20.86
C TYR A 77 -12.71 -3.97 22.33
N TYR A 78 -11.45 -4.32 22.65
CA TYR A 78 -10.99 -4.61 24.00
C TYR A 78 -9.97 -3.58 24.45
N ALA A 79 -10.08 -3.12 25.70
CA ALA A 79 -9.12 -2.21 26.31
C ALA A 79 -7.79 -2.89 26.70
N ASP A 80 -7.72 -4.22 26.64
CA ASP A 80 -6.56 -5.03 26.99
C ASP A 80 -5.62 -5.27 25.80
N TRP A 81 -4.53 -6.02 26.03
CA TRP A 81 -3.57 -6.43 25.00
C TRP A 81 -4.21 -7.14 23.80
N ARG A 82 -5.36 -7.78 24.00
CA ARG A 82 -6.15 -8.44 22.93
C ARG A 82 -6.57 -7.45 21.85
N GLY A 83 -6.88 -6.20 22.25
CA GLY A 83 -7.25 -5.14 21.31
C GLY A 83 -6.11 -4.74 20.37
N TYR A 84 -4.85 -4.84 20.82
CA TYR A 84 -3.69 -4.63 19.95
C TYR A 84 -3.54 -5.73 18.93
N LEU A 85 -3.75 -7.00 19.31
CA LEU A 85 -3.67 -8.11 18.37
C LEU A 85 -4.74 -7.99 17.28
N LEU A 86 -5.98 -7.69 17.66
CA LEU A 86 -7.05 -7.49 16.68
C LEU A 86 -6.71 -6.32 15.74
N ALA A 87 -6.31 -5.17 16.29
CA ALA A 87 -5.92 -4.02 15.47
C ALA A 87 -4.75 -4.34 14.53
N PHE A 88 -3.73 -5.05 15.02
CA PHE A 88 -2.53 -5.40 14.25
C PHE A 88 -2.82 -6.28 13.04
N PHE A 89 -3.81 -7.18 13.10
CA PHE A 89 -4.20 -7.99 11.94
C PHE A 89 -5.27 -7.35 11.07
N SER A 90 -6.17 -6.55 11.66
CA SER A 90 -7.26 -5.90 10.92
C SER A 90 -6.78 -4.69 10.10
N LEU A 91 -5.90 -3.85 10.65
CA LEU A 91 -5.46 -2.62 10.00
C LEU A 91 -4.66 -2.85 8.70
N PRO A 92 -3.66 -3.76 8.64
CA PRO A 92 -2.93 -4.05 7.41
C PRO A 92 -3.85 -4.58 6.31
N TRP A 93 -4.82 -5.42 6.67
CA TRP A 93 -5.78 -5.97 5.72
C TRP A 93 -6.65 -4.87 5.09
N LEU A 94 -7.14 -3.95 5.92
CA LEU A 94 -7.98 -2.83 5.48
C LEU A 94 -7.16 -1.82 4.66
N ALA A 95 -5.92 -1.55 5.07
CA ALA A 95 -4.98 -0.74 4.31
C ALA A 95 -4.69 -1.35 2.93
N ASN A 96 -4.49 -2.67 2.87
CA ASN A 96 -4.30 -3.40 1.62
C ASN A 96 -5.53 -3.32 0.71
N ALA A 97 -6.74 -3.37 1.27
CA ALA A 97 -7.96 -3.15 0.50
C ALA A 97 -7.98 -1.73 -0.12
N TYR A 98 -7.61 -0.69 0.64
CA TYR A 98 -7.50 0.68 0.12
C TYR A 98 -6.47 0.81 -1.00
N MET A 99 -5.26 0.26 -0.80
CA MET A 99 -4.20 0.28 -1.82
C MET A 99 -4.63 -0.42 -3.11
N ASN A 100 -5.28 -1.58 -3.01
CA ASN A 100 -5.78 -2.31 -4.18
C ASN A 100 -6.88 -1.54 -4.95
N ILE A 101 -7.79 -0.86 -4.23
CA ILE A 101 -8.81 -0.02 -4.85
C ILE A 101 -8.15 1.17 -5.58
N TYR A 102 -7.20 1.84 -4.91
CA TYR A 102 -6.47 2.96 -5.48
C TYR A 102 -5.66 2.55 -6.72
N HIS A 103 -4.99 1.40 -6.67
CA HIS A 103 -4.24 0.86 -7.81
C HIS A 103 -5.14 0.62 -9.02
N ARG A 104 -6.30 -0.04 -8.82
CA ARG A 104 -7.27 -0.30 -9.90
C ARG A 104 -7.77 1.00 -10.52
N LEU A 105 -8.16 1.96 -9.69
CA LEU A 105 -8.61 3.26 -10.14
C LEU A 105 -7.55 3.98 -10.99
N ARG A 106 -6.28 3.91 -10.58
CA ARG A 106 -5.17 4.52 -11.35
C ARG A 106 -4.96 3.86 -12.70
N VAL A 107 -5.10 2.53 -12.78
CA VAL A 107 -5.02 1.77 -14.04
C VAL A 107 -6.16 2.16 -14.97
N ASP A 108 -7.39 2.24 -14.45
CA ASP A 108 -8.57 2.60 -15.25
C ASP A 108 -8.43 4.02 -15.82
N ILE A 109 -8.01 4.99 -14.99
CA ILE A 109 -7.77 6.36 -15.45
C ILE A 109 -6.72 6.42 -16.56
N ARG A 110 -5.62 5.66 -16.43
CA ARG A 110 -4.57 5.60 -17.47
C ARG A 110 -5.08 4.98 -18.76
N LYS A 111 -5.91 3.94 -18.66
CA LYS A 111 -6.53 3.29 -19.81
C LYS A 111 -7.46 4.26 -20.55
N SER A 112 -8.37 4.93 -19.84
CA SER A 112 -9.28 5.90 -20.45
C SER A 112 -8.55 7.06 -21.12
N LYS A 113 -7.44 7.53 -20.55
CA LYS A 113 -6.59 8.55 -21.20
C LYS A 113 -5.94 8.03 -22.47
N ALA A 114 -5.37 6.84 -22.44
CA ALA A 114 -4.74 6.24 -23.62
C ALA A 114 -5.75 5.97 -24.75
N GLU A 115 -7.00 5.63 -24.43
CA GLU A 115 -8.09 5.49 -25.41
C GLU A 115 -8.44 6.85 -26.04
N ALA A 116 -8.58 7.91 -25.25
CA ALA A 116 -8.83 9.27 -25.74
C ALA A 116 -7.70 9.77 -26.66
N ASP A 117 -6.43 9.58 -26.27
CA ASP A 117 -5.27 9.99 -27.08
C ASP A 117 -5.22 9.24 -28.43
N GLN A 118 -5.64 7.96 -28.46
CA GLN A 118 -5.72 7.17 -29.70
C GLN A 118 -6.85 7.64 -30.62
N GLU A 119 -8.01 7.98 -30.05
CA GLU A 119 -9.13 8.53 -30.80
C GLU A 119 -8.76 9.87 -31.44
N GLU A 120 -8.13 10.79 -30.70
CA GLU A 120 -7.64 12.07 -31.22
C GLU A 120 -6.61 11.86 -32.36
N ALA A 121 -5.60 11.01 -32.14
CA ALA A 121 -4.60 10.72 -33.15
C ALA A 121 -5.19 10.05 -34.41
N SER A 122 -6.26 9.25 -34.26
CA SER A 122 -6.96 8.64 -35.38
C SER A 122 -7.78 9.67 -36.18
N ALA A 123 -8.44 10.61 -35.50
CA ALA A 123 -9.21 11.69 -36.12
C ALA A 123 -8.30 12.64 -36.90
N GLU A 124 -7.13 12.98 -36.38
CA GLU A 124 -6.12 13.80 -37.08
C GLU A 124 -5.58 13.12 -38.34
N ARG A 125 -5.43 11.78 -38.34
CA ARG A 125 -4.97 11.03 -39.52
C ARG A 125 -6.03 10.90 -40.60
N VAL A 126 -7.32 10.89 -40.25
CA VAL A 126 -8.42 10.83 -41.24
C VAL A 126 -8.65 12.20 -41.90
N ASN A 127 -8.31 13.30 -41.21
CA ASN A 127 -8.53 14.65 -41.70
C ASN A 127 -7.36 15.22 -42.53
N LYS A 128 -6.35 14.40 -42.82
CA LYS A 128 -5.14 14.75 -43.58
C LYS A 128 -5.03 13.91 -44.84
#